data_AF-A0A975PFT4-F1
#
_entry.id   AF-A0A975PFT4-F1
#
_cell.length_a   1.000
_cell.length_b   1.000
_cell.length_c   1.000
_cell.angle_alpha   90.00
_cell.angle_beta   90.00
_cell.angle_gamma   90.00
#
_symmetry.space_group_name_H-M   'P 1'
#
loop_
_entity.id
_entity.type
_entity.pdbx_description
1 polymer ?
#
loop_
_entity_poly.entity_id
_entity_poly.type
_entity_poly.pdbx_seq_one_letter_code
_entity_poly.pdbx_strand_id
1 'polypeptide(L)'
;MSHPTDPFSVSGAKRVVVIGHPAHELAIYGLLQRHQPHVVVITDGGGPERERQSREGLERIGLLEKATYLGYSESSFYDALLDRDDVLFARVTEDLRRELARLQPDQVFCDAIEFYNPVHDITRPMVLRALQDLPEATLYEIPLVYQKPAETESYEIQRVPEALADRRFQYHLTGEELAHKTHARDHIYLNLREQAGPEFLVITPEHLALEEIAEASGAFPEPEASGRVLRYDWRAEHLKQEGSITRAITYREHFLPAVDALLAGAPA
;
A
#
# COMPACT_ATOMS: atom_id res chain seq x y z
N MET A 1 0.35 5.37 28.37
CA MET A 1 0.64 5.52 26.93
C MET A 1 -0.42 6.45 26.38
N SER A 2 -0.05 7.56 25.76
CA SER A 2 -1.02 8.43 25.09
C SER A 2 -1.57 7.68 23.89
N HIS A 3 -2.89 7.58 23.76
CA HIS A 3 -3.48 7.09 22.52
C HIS A 3 -3.07 8.01 21.37
N PRO A 4 -2.70 7.45 20.22
CA PRO A 4 -2.32 8.27 19.08
C PRO A 4 -3.52 9.11 18.64
N THR A 5 -3.26 10.35 18.23
CA THR A 5 -4.31 11.29 17.84
C THR A 5 -4.84 10.88 16.48
N ASP A 6 -6.16 10.87 16.30
CA ASP A 6 -6.80 10.58 15.02
C ASP A 6 -6.24 11.51 13.92
N PRO A 7 -5.60 10.96 12.86
CA PRO A 7 -4.99 11.78 11.81
C PRO A 7 -5.97 12.74 11.14
N PHE A 8 -7.23 12.34 10.98
CA PHE A 8 -8.23 13.13 10.29
C PHE A 8 -8.93 14.15 11.21
N SER A 9 -8.64 14.14 12.51
CA SER A 9 -9.09 15.18 13.45
C SER A 9 -8.28 16.48 13.35
N VAL A 10 -7.08 16.43 12.76
CA VAL A 10 -6.21 17.59 12.60
C VAL A 10 -6.70 18.46 11.44
N SER A 11 -7.33 19.59 11.78
CA SER A 11 -7.82 20.56 10.80
C SER A 11 -6.68 21.22 10.03
N GLY A 12 -6.82 21.36 8.71
CA GLY A 12 -5.84 22.03 7.85
C GLY A 12 -4.58 21.22 7.51
N ALA A 13 -4.41 20.01 8.07
CA ALA A 13 -3.26 19.15 7.76
C ALA A 13 -3.23 18.79 6.26
N LYS A 14 -2.06 18.97 5.65
CA LYS A 14 -1.75 18.55 4.28
C LYS A 14 -1.48 17.06 4.27
N ARG A 15 -2.25 16.34 3.46
CA ARG A 15 -2.25 14.88 3.40
C ARG A 15 -1.79 14.42 2.04
N VAL A 16 -0.87 13.46 2.04
CA VAL A 16 -0.42 12.76 0.84
C VAL A 16 -0.62 11.27 1.02
N VAL A 17 -1.19 10.61 0.01
CA VAL A 17 -1.35 9.16 -0.04
C VAL A 17 -0.41 8.63 -1.11
N VAL A 18 0.51 7.74 -0.74
CA VAL A 18 1.47 7.11 -1.64
C VAL A 18 1.10 5.64 -1.81
N ILE A 19 0.67 5.26 -3.01
CA ILE A 19 0.31 3.88 -3.33
C ILE A 19 1.34 3.26 -4.28
N GLY A 20 1.72 2.01 -4.01
CA GLY A 20 2.67 1.26 -4.82
C GLY A 20 2.13 1.00 -6.24
N HIS A 21 0.84 0.70 -6.36
CA HIS A 21 0.19 0.52 -7.66
C HIS A 21 -1.32 0.82 -7.66
N PRO A 22 -1.89 1.05 -8.87
CA PRO A 22 -3.32 1.19 -9.10
C PRO A 22 -4.22 0.18 -8.39
N ALA A 23 -5.38 0.67 -7.97
CA ALA A 23 -6.45 0.00 -7.23
C ALA A 23 -6.22 -0.11 -5.71
N HIS A 24 -5.04 0.20 -5.19
CA HIS A 24 -4.80 0.26 -3.73
C HIS A 24 -5.57 1.39 -3.06
N GLU A 25 -5.83 2.48 -3.79
CA GLU A 25 -6.68 3.58 -3.35
C GLU A 25 -8.10 3.13 -2.99
N LEU A 26 -8.55 1.97 -3.49
CA LEU A 26 -9.85 1.41 -3.13
C LEU A 26 -9.93 1.03 -1.63
N ALA A 27 -8.80 0.72 -0.98
CA ALA A 27 -8.76 0.36 0.43
C ALA A 27 -9.29 1.48 1.34
N ILE A 28 -9.02 2.73 0.96
CA ILE A 28 -9.37 3.95 1.70
C ILE A 28 -10.19 4.94 0.85
N TYR A 29 -10.94 4.43 -0.12
CA TYR A 29 -11.65 5.23 -1.12
C TYR A 29 -12.60 6.27 -0.52
N GLY A 30 -13.29 5.92 0.56
CA GLY A 30 -14.17 6.85 1.26
C GLY A 30 -13.39 7.97 1.95
N LEU A 31 -12.26 7.66 2.60
CA LEU A 31 -11.36 8.66 3.16
C LEU A 31 -10.73 9.56 2.09
N LEU A 32 -10.41 9.01 0.92
CA LEU A 32 -9.97 9.79 -0.24
C LEU A 32 -11.05 10.78 -0.69
N GLN A 33 -12.29 10.30 -0.86
CA GLN A 33 -13.43 11.16 -1.20
C GLN A 33 -13.62 12.27 -0.17
N ARG A 34 -13.56 11.92 1.13
CA ARG A 34 -13.83 12.84 2.25
C ARG A 34 -12.77 13.91 2.42
N HIS A 35 -11.50 13.51 2.37
CA HIS A 35 -10.38 14.37 2.77
C HIS A 35 -9.59 14.95 1.59
N GLN A 36 -9.84 14.46 0.38
CA GLN A 36 -9.27 14.97 -0.86
C GLN A 36 -7.74 15.20 -0.78
N PRO A 37 -6.94 14.20 -0.31
CA PRO A 37 -5.49 14.32 -0.22
C PRO A 37 -4.84 14.38 -1.61
N HIS A 38 -3.56 14.71 -1.68
CA HIS A 38 -2.79 14.47 -2.90
C HIS A 38 -2.44 12.98 -2.98
N VAL A 39 -2.62 12.35 -4.14
CA VAL A 39 -2.30 10.93 -4.36
C VAL A 39 -1.04 10.83 -5.22
N VAL A 40 -0.09 10.00 -4.82
CA VAL A 40 1.10 9.66 -5.59
C VAL A 40 1.06 8.16 -5.88
N VAL A 41 1.07 7.79 -7.15
CA VAL A 41 1.05 6.41 -7.63
C VAL A 41 2.41 6.07 -8.20
N ILE A 42 3.06 5.03 -7.67
CA ILE A 42 4.45 4.71 -8.03
C ILE A 42 4.51 3.95 -9.35
N THR A 43 3.82 2.81 -9.45
CA THR A 43 3.89 1.93 -10.63
C THR A 43 2.60 1.89 -11.44
N ASP A 44 2.64 1.27 -12.62
CA ASP A 44 1.47 0.98 -13.47
C ASP A 44 0.65 -0.24 -13.00
N GLY A 45 1.09 -0.94 -11.95
CA GLY A 45 0.43 -2.14 -11.44
C GLY A 45 0.44 -3.33 -12.41
N GLY A 46 1.33 -3.34 -13.40
CA GLY A 46 1.41 -4.43 -14.38
C GLY A 46 0.62 -4.17 -15.65
N GLY A 47 0.15 -2.94 -15.88
CA GLY A 47 -0.24 -2.52 -17.22
C GLY A 47 -1.12 -1.26 -17.31
N PRO A 48 -1.24 -0.69 -18.52
CA PRO A 48 -1.93 0.58 -18.77
C PRO A 48 -3.43 0.54 -18.44
N GLU A 49 -4.04 -0.64 -18.48
CA GLU A 49 -5.44 -0.84 -18.10
C GLU A 49 -5.68 -0.50 -16.62
N ARG A 50 -4.79 -0.96 -15.73
CA ARG A 50 -4.93 -0.70 -14.29
C ARG A 50 -4.72 0.77 -13.98
N GLU A 51 -3.74 1.41 -14.62
CA GLU A 51 -3.56 2.85 -14.51
C GLU A 51 -4.81 3.61 -14.98
N ARG A 52 -5.43 3.21 -16.09
CA ARG A 52 -6.67 3.83 -16.57
C ARG A 52 -7.80 3.70 -15.54
N GLN A 53 -7.99 2.51 -14.96
CA GLN A 53 -9.01 2.27 -13.93
C GLN A 53 -8.75 3.12 -12.67
N SER A 54 -7.50 3.29 -12.27
CA SER A 54 -7.13 4.19 -11.17
C SER A 54 -7.46 5.64 -11.46
N ARG A 55 -7.15 6.13 -12.66
CA ARG A 55 -7.50 7.48 -13.09
C ARG A 55 -9.01 7.70 -13.10
N GLU A 56 -9.78 6.75 -13.63
CA GLU A 56 -11.24 6.79 -13.66
C GLU A 56 -11.84 6.80 -12.24
N GLY A 57 -11.33 5.95 -11.35
CA GLY A 57 -11.75 5.93 -9.95
C GLY A 57 -11.47 7.25 -9.24
N LEU A 58 -10.25 7.78 -9.36
CA LEU A 58 -9.91 9.08 -8.75
C LEU A 58 -10.70 10.24 -9.36
N GLU A 59 -10.96 10.24 -10.68
CA GLU A 59 -11.81 11.23 -11.34
C GLU A 59 -13.23 11.22 -10.76
N ARG A 60 -13.78 10.03 -10.52
CA ARG A 60 -15.15 9.85 -10.04
C ARG A 60 -15.41 10.48 -8.67
N ILE A 61 -14.36 10.60 -7.84
CA ILE A 61 -14.38 11.27 -6.54
C ILE A 61 -13.67 12.64 -6.53
N GLY A 62 -13.40 13.20 -7.71
CA GLY A 62 -12.85 14.56 -7.86
C GLY A 62 -11.36 14.71 -7.53
N LEU A 63 -10.61 13.60 -7.46
CA LEU A 63 -9.22 13.57 -7.05
C LEU A 63 -8.20 13.51 -8.19
N LEU A 64 -8.61 13.34 -9.45
CA LEU A 64 -7.68 13.15 -10.57
C LEU A 64 -6.66 14.31 -10.70
N GLU A 65 -7.11 15.56 -10.52
CA GLU A 65 -6.23 16.75 -10.57
C GLU A 65 -5.24 16.83 -9.40
N LYS A 66 -5.47 16.03 -8.36
CA LYS A 66 -4.59 15.88 -7.19
C LYS A 66 -3.83 14.55 -7.22
N ALA A 67 -3.72 13.91 -8.39
CA ALA A 67 -2.99 12.67 -8.56
C ALA A 67 -1.71 12.86 -9.37
N THR A 68 -0.60 12.29 -8.89
CA THR A 68 0.68 12.24 -9.60
C THR A 68 1.06 10.79 -9.83
N TYR A 69 1.31 10.43 -11.08
CA TYR A 69 1.77 9.10 -11.48
C TYR A 69 3.24 9.18 -11.82
N LEU A 70 4.10 8.43 -11.11
CA LEU A 70 5.55 8.45 -11.33
C LEU A 70 5.97 7.67 -12.59
N GLY A 71 5.11 6.79 -13.09
CA GLY A 71 5.27 6.14 -14.40
C GLY A 71 6.28 4.99 -14.43
N TYR A 72 6.55 4.35 -13.30
CA TYR A 72 7.38 3.13 -13.25
C TYR A 72 6.56 1.90 -13.65
N SER A 73 7.16 0.93 -14.33
CA SER A 73 6.47 -0.34 -14.58
C SER A 73 6.59 -1.24 -13.36
N GLU A 74 5.53 -1.97 -13.02
CA GLU A 74 5.57 -2.96 -11.94
C GLU A 74 6.59 -4.08 -12.24
N SER A 75 6.75 -4.45 -13.51
CA SER A 75 7.76 -5.43 -13.93
C SER A 75 9.19 -5.02 -13.56
N SER A 76 9.52 -3.72 -13.65
CA SER A 76 10.86 -3.25 -13.30
C SER A 76 11.16 -3.43 -11.81
N PHE A 77 10.14 -3.40 -10.95
CA PHE A 77 10.30 -3.66 -9.52
C PHE A 77 10.57 -5.14 -9.25
N TYR A 78 9.86 -6.03 -9.94
CA TYR A 78 10.14 -7.46 -9.85
C TYR A 78 11.56 -7.78 -10.31
N ASP A 79 11.98 -7.23 -11.46
CA ASP A 79 13.34 -7.41 -11.99
C ASP A 79 14.39 -6.85 -11.01
N ALA A 80 14.16 -5.66 -10.45
CA ALA A 80 15.09 -5.06 -9.50
C ALA A 80 15.18 -5.84 -8.18
N LEU A 81 14.07 -6.38 -7.66
CA LEU A 81 14.12 -7.26 -6.50
C LEU A 81 14.92 -8.52 -6.79
N LEU A 82 14.66 -9.16 -7.94
CA LEU A 82 15.34 -10.38 -8.38
C LEU A 82 16.84 -10.17 -8.57
N ASP A 83 17.23 -9.05 -9.18
CA ASP A 83 18.61 -8.72 -9.51
C ASP A 83 19.33 -7.94 -8.39
N ARG A 84 18.61 -7.60 -7.31
CA ARG A 84 19.08 -6.72 -6.22
C ARG A 84 19.61 -5.39 -6.77
N ASP A 85 18.86 -4.81 -7.70
CA ASP A 85 19.17 -3.52 -8.29
C ASP A 85 18.74 -2.37 -7.38
N ASP A 86 19.64 -1.99 -6.47
CA ASP A 86 19.43 -0.87 -5.55
C ASP A 86 19.32 0.48 -6.29
N VAL A 87 19.81 0.57 -7.54
CA VAL A 87 19.78 1.82 -8.32
C VAL A 87 18.36 2.20 -8.71
N LEU A 88 17.51 1.22 -9.06
CA LEU A 88 16.10 1.49 -9.35
C LEU A 88 15.40 2.07 -8.13
N PHE A 89 15.51 1.40 -6.97
CA PHE A 89 14.83 1.82 -5.75
C PHE A 89 15.32 3.18 -5.26
N ALA A 90 16.63 3.45 -5.35
CA ALA A 90 17.18 4.77 -5.04
C ALA A 90 16.60 5.87 -5.96
N ARG A 91 16.47 5.59 -7.26
CA ARG A 91 15.91 6.55 -8.22
C ARG A 91 14.42 6.82 -7.96
N VAL A 92 13.62 5.78 -7.76
CA VAL A 92 12.18 5.92 -7.43
C VAL A 92 12.02 6.73 -6.14
N THR A 93 12.82 6.40 -5.13
CA THR A 93 12.76 7.08 -3.83
C THR A 93 13.13 8.56 -3.94
N GLU A 94 14.09 8.90 -4.80
CA GLU A 94 14.46 10.29 -5.07
C GLU A 94 13.35 11.05 -5.80
N ASP A 95 12.65 10.44 -6.76
CA ASP A 95 11.46 11.03 -7.39
C ASP A 95 10.33 11.25 -6.37
N LEU A 96 10.06 10.24 -5.53
CA LEU A 96 9.08 10.35 -4.46
C LEU A 96 9.45 11.47 -3.48
N ARG A 97 10.73 11.56 -3.08
CA ARG A 97 11.25 12.62 -2.21
C ARG A 97 11.01 14.00 -2.80
N ARG A 98 11.26 14.18 -4.11
CA ARG A 98 10.97 15.45 -4.80
C ARG A 98 9.50 15.82 -4.76
N GLU A 99 8.60 14.85 -4.99
CA GLU A 99 7.16 15.09 -4.91
C GLU A 99 6.71 15.43 -3.49
N LEU A 100 7.16 14.69 -2.48
CA LEU A 100 6.84 14.97 -1.08
C LEU A 100 7.39 16.34 -0.65
N ALA A 101 8.61 16.70 -1.06
CA ALA A 101 9.19 18.02 -0.80
C ALA A 101 8.40 19.15 -1.50
N ARG A 102 7.83 18.91 -2.69
CA ARG A 102 6.96 19.87 -3.36
C ARG A 102 5.63 20.06 -2.62
N LEU A 103 5.07 18.97 -2.09
CA LEU A 103 3.76 18.95 -1.43
C LEU A 103 3.81 19.43 0.03
N GLN A 104 4.94 19.26 0.71
CA GLN A 104 5.14 19.58 2.13
C GLN A 104 4.02 18.98 3.01
N PRO A 105 3.84 17.65 3.03
CA PRO A 105 2.80 16.99 3.82
C PRO A 105 3.07 17.12 5.33
N ASP A 106 1.99 17.25 6.10
CA ASP A 106 1.99 17.03 7.54
C ASP A 106 1.75 15.53 7.86
N GLN A 107 1.03 14.84 6.97
CA GLN A 107 0.66 13.43 7.12
C GLN A 107 0.85 12.69 5.79
N VAL A 108 1.49 11.54 5.85
CA VAL A 108 1.66 10.64 4.71
C VAL A 108 1.03 9.30 5.02
N PHE A 109 0.29 8.73 4.08
CA PHE A 109 -0.31 7.41 4.16
C PHE A 109 0.30 6.56 3.05
N CYS A 110 0.72 5.34 3.33
CA CYS A 110 1.23 4.43 2.30
C CYS A 110 0.78 3.00 2.49
N ASP A 111 0.98 2.17 1.48
CA ASP A 111 0.75 0.72 1.59
C ASP A 111 1.49 0.14 2.80
N ALA A 112 0.80 -0.72 3.56
CA ALA A 112 1.38 -1.43 4.69
C ALA A 112 2.35 -2.53 4.23
N ILE A 113 3.34 -2.87 5.06
CA ILE A 113 4.07 -4.13 4.87
C ILE A 113 3.21 -5.26 5.40
N GLU A 114 2.78 -6.16 4.52
CA GLU A 114 1.81 -7.21 4.81
C GLU A 114 2.32 -8.62 4.50
N PHE A 115 3.52 -8.72 3.93
CA PHE A 115 4.16 -9.95 3.50
C PHE A 115 3.40 -10.70 2.39
N TYR A 116 2.46 -10.01 1.74
CA TYR A 116 1.59 -10.58 0.72
C TYR A 116 2.25 -10.58 -0.67
N ASN A 117 2.85 -9.44 -1.04
CA ASN A 117 3.54 -9.20 -2.29
C ASN A 117 4.72 -8.25 -2.03
N PRO A 118 5.96 -8.61 -2.43
CA PRO A 118 7.13 -7.80 -2.12
C PRO A 118 7.12 -6.42 -2.80
N VAL A 119 6.40 -6.25 -3.91
CA VAL A 119 6.24 -4.95 -4.58
C VAL A 119 5.28 -4.03 -3.81
N HIS A 120 4.28 -4.57 -3.11
CA HIS A 120 3.45 -3.76 -2.21
C HIS A 120 4.34 -3.28 -1.05
N ASP A 121 5.00 -4.24 -0.39
CA ASP A 121 5.73 -4.03 0.85
C ASP A 121 6.92 -3.05 0.68
N ILE A 122 7.57 -3.00 -0.49
CA ILE A 122 8.73 -2.12 -0.72
C ILE A 122 8.34 -0.62 -0.75
N THR A 123 7.05 -0.32 -0.92
CA THR A 123 6.51 1.05 -0.88
C THR A 123 6.83 1.75 0.44
N ARG A 124 6.60 1.09 1.58
CA ARG A 124 6.80 1.70 2.90
C ARG A 124 8.26 2.08 3.19
N PRO A 125 9.27 1.21 2.95
CA PRO A 125 10.68 1.58 3.04
C PRO A 125 11.06 2.78 2.16
N MET A 126 10.58 2.84 0.91
CA MET A 126 10.83 3.98 0.02
C MET A 126 10.21 5.27 0.57
N VAL A 127 8.96 5.21 1.06
CA VAL A 127 8.28 6.36 1.68
C VAL A 127 9.03 6.83 2.92
N LEU A 128 9.42 5.91 3.81
CA LEU A 128 10.20 6.23 5.00
C LEU A 128 11.53 6.92 4.65
N ARG A 129 12.22 6.41 3.63
CA ARG A 129 13.46 7.02 3.12
C ARG A 129 13.21 8.40 2.50
N ALA A 130 12.14 8.58 1.74
CA ALA A 130 11.78 9.86 1.13
C ALA A 130 11.37 10.92 2.16
N LEU A 131 10.96 10.54 3.36
CA LEU A 131 10.55 11.43 4.43
C LEU A 131 11.68 11.99 5.30
N GLN A 132 12.94 11.63 5.04
CA GLN A 132 14.08 12.08 5.86
C GLN A 132 14.25 13.60 5.93
N ASP A 133 13.90 14.31 4.85
CA ASP A 133 13.95 15.77 4.80
C ASP A 133 12.68 16.42 5.39
N LEU A 134 11.71 15.61 5.84
CA LEU A 134 10.41 16.01 6.37
C LEU A 134 10.12 15.29 7.71
N PRO A 135 10.99 15.43 8.73
CA PRO A 135 10.92 14.64 9.97
C PRO A 135 9.65 14.90 10.80
N GLU A 136 8.96 16.01 10.57
CA GLU A 136 7.71 16.35 11.26
C GLU A 136 6.48 15.66 10.64
N ALA A 137 6.59 15.09 9.44
CA ALA A 137 5.49 14.41 8.79
C ALA A 137 5.20 13.07 9.47
N THR A 138 3.94 12.85 9.90
CA THR A 138 3.53 11.57 10.49
C THR A 138 3.20 10.57 9.39
N LEU A 139 3.71 9.34 9.51
CA LEU A 139 3.47 8.26 8.56
C LEU A 139 2.37 7.31 9.06
N TYR A 140 1.47 6.92 8.17
CA TYR A 140 0.40 5.96 8.39
C TYR A 140 0.45 4.87 7.32
N GLU A 141 -0.04 3.68 7.68
CA GLU A 141 -0.09 2.49 6.84
C GLU A 141 -1.53 2.17 6.46
N ILE A 142 -1.74 1.84 5.19
CA ILE A 142 -3.01 1.44 4.59
C ILE A 142 -2.97 -0.08 4.44
N PRO A 143 -3.82 -0.83 5.17
CA PRO A 143 -3.92 -2.27 4.99
C PRO A 143 -4.57 -2.59 3.64
N LEU A 144 -4.01 -3.56 2.90
CA LEU A 144 -4.53 -3.98 1.60
C LEU A 144 -4.99 -5.43 1.68
N VAL A 145 -4.06 -6.34 1.97
CA VAL A 145 -4.33 -7.77 2.09
C VAL A 145 -3.16 -8.49 2.76
N TYR A 146 -3.45 -9.41 3.68
CA TYR A 146 -2.44 -10.29 4.25
C TYR A 146 -2.93 -11.73 4.38
N GLN A 147 -2.00 -12.68 4.37
CA GLN A 147 -2.27 -14.09 4.64
C GLN A 147 -2.35 -14.33 6.15
N LYS A 148 -3.48 -14.90 6.60
CA LYS A 148 -3.65 -15.37 7.97
C LYS A 148 -2.88 -16.67 8.22
N PRO A 149 -2.46 -16.96 9.46
CA PRO A 149 -1.93 -18.27 9.82
C PRO A 149 -2.96 -19.37 9.53
N ALA A 150 -2.73 -20.15 8.47
CA ALA A 150 -3.60 -21.22 8.01
C ALA A 150 -2.80 -22.24 7.18
N GLU A 151 -3.33 -23.46 7.03
CA GLU A 151 -2.73 -24.51 6.19
C GLU A 151 -2.91 -24.24 4.69
N THR A 152 -3.88 -23.41 4.32
CA THR A 152 -4.22 -23.03 2.93
C THR A 152 -4.26 -21.51 2.78
N GLU A 153 -4.38 -21.03 1.54
CA GLU A 153 -4.65 -19.61 1.27
C GLU A 153 -5.88 -19.16 2.04
N SER A 154 -5.72 -18.09 2.83
CA SER A 154 -6.76 -17.50 3.66
C SER A 154 -6.37 -16.06 3.94
N TYR A 155 -7.10 -15.15 3.32
CA TYR A 155 -6.74 -13.74 3.37
C TYR A 155 -7.59 -12.97 4.38
N GLU A 156 -6.99 -11.91 4.89
CA GLU A 156 -7.72 -10.79 5.46
C GLU A 156 -7.47 -9.58 4.56
N ILE A 157 -8.53 -8.86 4.19
CA ILE A 157 -8.50 -7.81 3.17
C ILE A 157 -8.84 -6.49 3.85
N GLN A 158 -8.06 -5.43 3.60
CA GLN A 158 -8.33 -4.06 4.05
C GLN A 158 -8.56 -3.94 5.57
N ARG A 159 -7.87 -4.75 6.36
CA ARG A 159 -7.93 -4.71 7.83
C ARG A 159 -6.54 -4.63 8.42
N VAL A 160 -6.43 -3.85 9.49
CA VAL A 160 -5.22 -3.81 10.30
C VAL A 160 -5.19 -5.08 11.18
N PRO A 161 -4.09 -5.85 11.18
CA PRO A 161 -3.94 -7.02 12.02
C PRO A 161 -4.20 -6.70 13.51
N GLU A 162 -4.78 -7.65 14.24
CA GLU A 162 -5.09 -7.45 15.67
C GLU A 162 -3.82 -7.20 16.51
N ALA A 163 -2.67 -7.71 16.07
CA ALA A 163 -1.37 -7.42 16.68
C ALA A 163 -0.99 -5.92 16.64
N LEU A 164 -1.65 -5.12 15.80
CA LEU A 164 -1.45 -3.68 15.62
C LEU A 164 -2.69 -2.86 16.04
N ALA A 165 -3.59 -3.45 16.82
CA ALA A 165 -4.85 -2.83 17.22
C ALA A 165 -4.69 -1.52 18.02
N ASP A 166 -3.58 -1.35 18.73
CA ASP A 166 -3.26 -0.15 19.51
C ASP A 166 -2.92 1.07 18.65
N ARG A 167 -2.56 0.84 17.38
CA ARG A 167 -2.22 1.85 16.37
C ARG A 167 -3.33 2.05 15.33
N ARG A 168 -4.39 1.26 15.41
CA ARG A 168 -5.48 1.20 14.43
C ARG A 168 -6.44 2.38 14.60
N PHE A 169 -6.82 2.96 13.47
CA PHE A 169 -7.93 3.90 13.36
C PHE A 169 -8.99 3.31 12.43
N GLN A 170 -10.26 3.51 12.79
CA GLN A 170 -11.41 2.94 12.09
C GLN A 170 -12.38 4.05 11.71
N TYR A 171 -12.83 4.05 10.46
CA TYR A 171 -13.71 5.07 9.91
C TYR A 171 -14.92 4.42 9.26
N HIS A 172 -16.10 4.79 9.77
CA HIS A 172 -17.35 4.43 9.12
C HIS A 172 -17.60 5.37 7.94
N LEU A 173 -17.92 4.77 6.80
CA LEU A 173 -18.33 5.49 5.61
C LEU A 173 -19.77 5.97 5.73
N THR A 174 -20.03 7.17 5.22
CA THR A 174 -21.37 7.65 4.95
C THR A 174 -22.00 6.81 3.84
N GLY A 175 -23.33 6.89 3.69
CA GLY A 175 -24.03 6.18 2.62
C GLY A 175 -23.54 6.56 1.22
N GLU A 176 -23.15 7.83 1.01
CA GLU A 176 -22.60 8.29 -0.27
C GLU A 176 -21.20 7.73 -0.54
N GLU A 177 -20.30 7.79 0.44
CA GLU A 177 -18.94 7.25 0.32
C GLU A 177 -18.95 5.74 0.08
N LEU A 178 -19.80 5.01 0.81
CA LEU A 178 -19.98 3.58 0.60
C LEU A 178 -20.53 3.28 -0.81
N ALA A 179 -21.47 4.07 -1.30
CA ALA A 179 -22.02 3.89 -2.64
C ALA A 179 -20.95 4.11 -3.72
N HIS A 180 -20.12 5.15 -3.58
CA HIS A 180 -19.02 5.39 -4.52
C HIS A 180 -17.94 4.31 -4.43
N LYS A 181 -17.55 3.85 -3.23
CA LYS A 181 -16.60 2.74 -3.04
C LYS A 181 -17.11 1.44 -3.66
N THR A 182 -18.37 1.11 -3.43
CA THR A 182 -19.02 -0.08 -4.01
C THR A 182 -19.05 0.01 -5.52
N HIS A 183 -19.43 1.17 -6.08
CA HIS A 183 -19.44 1.38 -7.51
C HIS A 183 -18.04 1.24 -8.12
N ALA A 184 -17.03 1.83 -7.49
CA ALA A 184 -15.65 1.74 -7.96
C ALA A 184 -15.16 0.28 -7.96
N ARG A 185 -15.43 -0.48 -6.89
CA ARG A 185 -15.13 -1.92 -6.80
C ARG A 185 -15.80 -2.71 -7.94
N ASP A 186 -17.09 -2.49 -8.15
CA ASP A 186 -17.92 -3.36 -8.99
C ASP A 186 -17.86 -3.02 -10.48
N HIS A 187 -17.51 -1.78 -10.82
CA HIS A 187 -17.60 -1.26 -12.19
C HIS A 187 -16.32 -0.61 -12.73
N ILE A 188 -15.38 -0.18 -11.88
CA ILE A 188 -14.16 0.50 -12.32
C ILE A 188 -12.95 -0.42 -12.16
N TYR A 189 -12.70 -0.91 -10.93
CA TYR A 189 -11.52 -1.73 -10.59
C TYR A 189 -11.68 -3.21 -10.97
N LEU A 190 -12.03 -3.47 -12.24
CA LEU A 190 -12.34 -4.81 -12.73
C LEU A 190 -11.12 -5.74 -12.73
N ASN A 191 -9.90 -5.22 -12.95
CA ASN A 191 -8.68 -6.04 -12.87
C ASN A 191 -8.43 -6.53 -11.45
N LEU A 192 -8.66 -5.68 -10.44
CA LEU A 192 -8.53 -6.07 -9.04
C LEU A 192 -9.52 -7.19 -8.71
N ARG A 193 -10.76 -7.07 -9.21
CA ARG A 193 -11.78 -8.10 -9.06
C ARG A 193 -11.36 -9.43 -9.70
N GLU A 194 -10.73 -9.41 -10.87
CA GLU A 194 -10.23 -10.61 -11.54
C GLU A 194 -9.04 -11.24 -10.78
N GLN A 195 -8.12 -10.41 -10.26
CA GLN A 195 -6.92 -10.85 -9.55
C GLN A 195 -7.19 -11.36 -8.14
N ALA A 196 -8.02 -10.66 -7.37
CA ALA A 196 -8.33 -11.00 -5.99
C ALA A 196 -9.31 -12.19 -5.88
N GLY A 197 -9.87 -12.63 -7.00
CA GLY A 197 -10.69 -13.84 -7.08
C GLY A 197 -12.04 -13.73 -6.36
N PRO A 198 -12.72 -14.87 -6.13
CA PRO A 198 -14.07 -14.89 -5.58
C PRO A 198 -14.15 -14.29 -4.16
N GLU A 199 -13.07 -14.34 -3.39
CA GLU A 199 -13.03 -13.80 -2.02
C GLU A 199 -13.31 -12.29 -1.96
N PHE A 200 -12.81 -11.55 -2.96
CA PHE A 200 -13.04 -10.11 -3.07
C PHE A 200 -14.49 -9.76 -3.42
N LEU A 201 -15.20 -10.66 -4.12
CA LEU A 201 -16.61 -10.51 -4.46
C LEU A 201 -17.56 -10.84 -3.31
N VAL A 202 -17.08 -11.60 -2.32
CA VAL A 202 -17.86 -11.99 -1.13
C VAL A 202 -17.74 -10.93 -0.03
N ILE A 203 -16.88 -9.90 -0.20
CA ILE A 203 -16.78 -8.76 0.72
C ILE A 203 -18.14 -8.08 0.86
N THR A 204 -18.67 -8.11 2.09
CA THR A 204 -20.01 -7.58 2.38
C THR A 204 -20.01 -6.05 2.39
N PRO A 205 -21.18 -5.41 2.18
CA PRO A 205 -21.31 -3.96 2.33
C PRO A 205 -20.86 -3.46 3.70
N GLU A 206 -21.08 -4.22 4.78
CA GLU A 206 -20.64 -3.87 6.13
C GLU A 206 -19.11 -3.85 6.24
N HIS A 207 -18.43 -4.76 5.54
CA HIS A 207 -16.98 -4.73 5.46
C HIS A 207 -16.50 -3.51 4.67
N LEU A 208 -17.10 -3.20 3.51
CA LEU A 208 -16.72 -2.00 2.74
C LEU A 208 -17.01 -0.68 3.47
N ALA A 209 -18.04 -0.66 4.32
CA ALA A 209 -18.44 0.51 5.10
C ALA A 209 -17.45 0.89 6.21
N LEU A 210 -16.44 0.06 6.45
CA LEU A 210 -15.40 0.28 7.44
C LEU A 210 -14.04 0.35 6.74
N GLU A 211 -13.41 1.52 6.80
CA GLU A 211 -12.03 1.73 6.35
C GLU A 211 -11.10 1.82 7.56
N GLU A 212 -9.91 1.24 7.42
CA GLU A 212 -8.92 1.22 8.48
C GLU A 212 -7.59 1.74 7.98
N ILE A 213 -6.83 2.33 8.90
CA ILE A 213 -5.41 2.67 8.74
C ILE A 213 -4.72 2.40 10.08
N ALA A 214 -3.40 2.37 10.08
CA ALA A 214 -2.61 2.34 11.31
C ALA A 214 -1.54 3.43 11.30
N GLU A 215 -1.22 4.04 12.43
CA GLU A 215 0.02 4.84 12.53
C GLU A 215 1.23 3.93 12.27
N ALA A 216 2.23 4.38 11.50
CA ALA A 216 3.42 3.60 11.17
C ALA A 216 4.46 3.64 12.31
N SER A 217 5.07 2.51 12.64
CA SER A 217 6.21 2.42 13.55
C SER A 217 7.51 2.65 12.80
N GLY A 218 8.51 3.24 13.47
CA GLY A 218 9.87 3.34 12.95
C GLY A 218 10.51 1.98 12.69
N ALA A 219 10.16 0.95 13.47
CA ALA A 219 10.56 -0.44 13.21
C ALA A 219 9.64 -1.09 12.17
N PHE A 220 10.22 -1.92 11.29
CA PHE A 220 9.43 -2.80 10.42
C PHE A 220 8.88 -3.98 11.23
N PRO A 221 7.67 -4.44 10.91
CA PRO A 221 7.11 -5.60 11.56
C PRO A 221 7.94 -6.85 11.23
N GLU A 222 8.08 -7.75 12.19
CA GLU A 222 8.47 -9.14 11.92
C GLU A 222 7.22 -9.94 11.53
N PRO A 223 7.29 -10.86 10.55
CA PRO A 223 6.12 -11.59 10.07
C PRO A 223 5.30 -12.23 11.20
N GLU A 224 5.93 -13.09 12.01
CA GLU A 224 5.29 -13.85 13.09
C GLU A 224 4.71 -12.93 14.19
N ALA A 225 5.48 -11.92 14.59
CA ALA A 225 5.07 -10.98 15.65
C ALA A 225 3.88 -10.10 15.24
N SER A 226 3.63 -9.97 13.93
CA SER A 226 2.52 -9.19 13.38
C SER A 226 1.27 -10.02 13.07
N GLY A 227 1.27 -11.31 13.41
CA GLY A 227 0.14 -12.22 13.15
C GLY A 227 -0.05 -12.53 11.66
N ARG A 228 1.01 -12.39 10.85
CA ARG A 228 0.98 -12.55 9.39
C ARG A 228 1.94 -13.64 8.94
N VAL A 229 1.61 -14.26 7.82
CA VAL A 229 2.46 -15.26 7.17
C VAL A 229 3.26 -14.61 6.06
N LEU A 230 4.52 -15.05 5.90
CA LEU A 230 5.39 -14.67 4.79
C LEU A 230 4.90 -15.29 3.47
N ARG A 231 3.83 -14.72 2.91
CA ARG A 231 3.10 -15.31 1.78
C ARG A 231 3.95 -15.38 0.54
N TYR A 232 4.72 -14.35 0.17
CA TYR A 232 5.48 -14.41 -1.08
C TYR A 232 6.56 -15.52 -1.07
N ASP A 233 7.17 -15.85 0.08
CA ASP A 233 8.06 -17.01 0.18
C ASP A 233 7.29 -18.33 -0.04
N TRP A 234 6.16 -18.48 0.66
CA TRP A 234 5.29 -19.65 0.52
C TRP A 234 4.75 -19.82 -0.91
N ARG A 235 4.32 -18.73 -1.54
CA ARG A 235 3.76 -18.69 -2.89
C ARG A 235 4.84 -18.93 -3.94
N ALA A 236 6.04 -18.36 -3.76
CA ALA A 236 7.15 -18.58 -4.68
C ALA A 236 7.59 -20.04 -4.70
N GLU A 237 7.59 -20.72 -3.54
CA GLU A 237 7.86 -22.16 -3.48
C GLU A 237 6.82 -22.97 -4.27
N HIS A 238 5.52 -22.68 -4.09
CA HIS A 238 4.46 -23.33 -4.87
C HIS A 238 4.62 -23.10 -6.38
N LEU A 239 4.81 -21.84 -6.80
CA LEU A 239 4.99 -21.50 -8.22
C LEU A 239 6.24 -22.16 -8.84
N LYS A 240 7.30 -22.35 -8.05
CA LYS A 240 8.52 -23.04 -8.48
C LYS A 240 8.29 -24.54 -8.64
N GLN A 241 7.55 -25.18 -7.73
CA GLN A 241 7.17 -26.59 -7.82
C GLN A 241 6.26 -26.86 -9.03
N GLU A 242 5.39 -25.92 -9.38
CA GLU A 242 4.54 -25.97 -10.58
C GLU A 242 5.32 -25.69 -11.89
N GLY A 243 6.55 -25.18 -11.81
CA GLY A 243 7.34 -24.77 -12.97
C GLY A 243 6.90 -23.44 -13.60
N SER A 244 6.03 -22.69 -12.94
CA SER A 244 5.52 -21.38 -13.39
C SER A 244 6.57 -20.28 -13.33
N ILE A 245 7.57 -20.41 -12.45
CA ILE A 245 8.70 -19.50 -12.32
C ILE A 245 10.02 -20.27 -12.19
N THR A 246 11.11 -19.65 -12.63
CA THR A 246 12.48 -20.20 -12.48
C THR A 246 13.28 -19.55 -11.36
N ARG A 247 12.91 -18.32 -10.99
CA ARG A 247 13.52 -17.53 -9.92
C ARG A 247 12.43 -17.11 -8.94
N ALA A 248 12.75 -17.14 -7.65
CA ALA A 248 11.84 -16.77 -6.57
C ALA A 248 12.34 -15.47 -5.92
N ILE A 249 11.44 -14.52 -5.68
CA ILE A 249 11.69 -13.43 -4.75
C ILE A 249 11.32 -13.94 -3.36
N THR A 250 12.23 -13.78 -2.43
CA THR A 250 12.05 -14.21 -1.03
C THR A 250 12.38 -13.06 -0.10
N TYR A 251 11.84 -13.10 1.11
CA TYR A 251 12.10 -12.09 2.12
C TYR A 251 13.58 -11.92 2.41
N ARG A 252 14.26 -13.02 2.74
CA ARG A 252 15.65 -12.99 3.20
C ARG A 252 16.64 -12.65 2.10
N GLU A 253 16.45 -13.21 0.91
CA GLU A 253 17.43 -13.07 -0.17
C GLU A 253 17.20 -11.84 -1.05
N HIS A 254 16.03 -11.20 -1.03
CA HIS A 254 15.70 -10.14 -1.98
C HIS A 254 15.09 -8.92 -1.30
N PHE A 255 14.01 -9.11 -0.55
CA PHE A 255 13.31 -7.99 0.08
C PHE A 255 14.17 -7.29 1.15
N LEU A 256 14.67 -8.03 2.14
CA LEU A 256 15.50 -7.47 3.22
C LEU A 256 16.74 -6.74 2.70
N PRO A 257 17.55 -7.30 1.78
CA PRO A 257 18.66 -6.57 1.18
C PRO A 257 18.27 -5.24 0.53
N ALA A 258 17.14 -5.20 -0.20
CA ALA A 258 16.66 -3.96 -0.82
C ALA A 258 16.24 -2.92 0.22
N VAL A 259 15.58 -3.37 1.31
CA VAL A 259 15.24 -2.50 2.45
C VAL A 259 16.50 -1.97 3.13
N ASP A 260 17.46 -2.84 3.41
CA ASP A 260 18.73 -2.46 4.03
C ASP A 260 19.48 -1.44 3.17
N ALA A 261 19.54 -1.64 1.86
CA ALA A 261 20.19 -0.71 0.92
C ALA A 261 19.49 0.66 0.90
N LEU A 262 18.14 0.69 0.89
CA LEU A 262 17.36 1.93 0.97
C LEU A 262 17.63 2.71 2.27
N LEU A 263 17.85 2.01 3.37
CA LEU A 263 17.96 2.62 4.70
C LEU A 263 19.40 2.80 5.18
N ALA A 264 20.39 2.20 4.52
CA ALA A 264 21.81 2.28 4.89
C ALA A 264 22.40 3.71 4.86
N GLY A 265 21.68 4.70 4.32
CA GLY A 265 22.04 6.12 4.39
C GLY A 265 21.12 6.98 5.25
N ALA A 266 20.22 6.38 6.03
CA ALA A 266 19.23 7.09 6.86
C ALA A 266 19.85 7.50 8.19
N PRO A 267 19.65 8.74 8.70
CA PRO A 267 19.90 8.98 10.11
C PRO A 267 18.95 8.08 10.93
N ALA A 268 19.51 7.44 11.96
CA ALA A 268 18.78 6.62 12.93
C ALA A 268 17.83 7.44 13.81
#